data_AF-A0A554PMZ8-F1
#
_entry.id   AF-A0A554PMZ8-F1
#
_cell.length_a   1.000
_cell.length_b   1.000
_cell.length_c   1.000
_cell.angle_alpha   90.00
_cell.angle_beta   90.00
_cell.angle_gamma   90.00
#
_symmetry.space_group_name_H-M   'P 1'
#
loop_
_entity.id
_entity.type
_entity.pdbx_description
1 polymer ?
#
loop_
_entity_poly.entity_id
_entity_poly.type
_entity_poly.pdbx_seq_one_letter_code
_entity_poly.pdbx_strand_id
1 'polypeptide(L)'
;MLNERPLTPQDIPLFKLIDRAELIEAFYRLQDGQLLCYPQREVVTGWPPGEAEHDAQVLQACGQRGGWLYGVFDEHRLVAAAVVDCLVIHSAGLQLRQLKFLHVSQAYRGRGLGQRLFGLAAEQARRMGGEGLYVSATPSRNTVDFYRRLGCELLSAPDPELHRLEPEDIHLYLRLA
;
A
#
# COMPACT_ATOMS: atom_id res chain seq x y z
N MET A 1 3.83 2.49 -24.06
CA MET A 1 2.40 2.72 -23.70
C MET A 1 2.12 1.85 -22.50
N LEU A 2 1.50 2.38 -21.45
CA LEU A 2 1.26 1.59 -20.23
C LEU A 2 0.19 0.54 -20.48
N ASN A 3 0.47 -0.69 -20.07
CA ASN A 3 -0.43 -1.82 -20.14
C ASN A 3 -0.78 -2.30 -18.73
N GLU A 4 -2.05 -2.61 -18.47
CA GLU A 4 -2.52 -2.90 -17.12
C GLU A 4 -3.37 -4.14 -17.08
N ARG A 5 -3.13 -4.98 -16.08
CA ARG A 5 -3.79 -6.28 -15.98
C ARG A 5 -3.71 -6.87 -14.57
N PRO A 6 -4.60 -7.83 -14.26
CA PRO A 6 -4.37 -8.75 -13.16
C PRO A 6 -3.01 -9.44 -13.29
N LEU A 7 -2.37 -9.66 -12.15
CA LEU A 7 -1.10 -10.37 -12.06
C LEU A 7 -1.33 -11.86 -11.83
N THR A 8 -0.47 -12.68 -12.42
CA THR A 8 -0.42 -14.12 -12.17
C THR A 8 0.73 -14.44 -11.19
N PRO A 9 0.80 -15.66 -10.63
CA PRO A 9 1.91 -16.05 -9.76
C PRO A 9 3.30 -15.86 -10.39
N GLN A 10 3.42 -15.96 -11.72
CA GLN A 10 4.69 -15.74 -12.44
C GLN A 10 5.14 -14.28 -12.44
N ASP A 11 4.23 -13.33 -12.21
CA ASP A 11 4.57 -11.90 -12.18
C ASP A 11 5.07 -11.43 -10.81
N ILE A 12 4.78 -12.17 -9.74
CA ILE A 12 5.11 -11.76 -8.36
C ILE A 12 6.61 -11.49 -8.17
N PRO A 13 7.55 -12.30 -8.72
CA PRO A 13 8.97 -11.97 -8.66
C PRO A 13 9.35 -10.65 -9.34
N LEU A 14 8.49 -10.05 -10.16
CA LEU A 14 8.72 -8.77 -10.81
C LEU A 14 8.49 -7.57 -9.89
N PHE A 15 7.87 -7.73 -8.71
CA PHE A 15 7.67 -6.63 -7.76
C PHE A 15 8.99 -5.95 -7.38
N LYS A 16 10.08 -6.71 -7.28
CA LYS A 16 11.43 -6.18 -7.01
C LYS A 16 11.96 -5.22 -8.08
N LEU A 17 11.36 -5.22 -9.28
CA LEU A 17 11.74 -4.32 -10.38
C LEU A 17 11.13 -2.91 -10.26
N ILE A 18 10.14 -2.76 -9.37
CA ILE A 18 9.55 -1.47 -9.04
C ILE A 18 10.60 -0.66 -8.27
N ASP A 19 10.98 0.48 -8.83
CA ASP A 19 11.96 1.37 -8.21
C ASP A 19 11.30 2.20 -7.10
N ARG A 20 11.45 1.74 -5.86
CA ARG A 20 10.86 2.42 -4.70
C ARG A 20 11.70 3.59 -4.17
N ALA A 21 12.79 3.97 -4.85
CA ALA A 21 13.66 5.04 -4.36
C ALA A 21 12.89 6.33 -4.04
N GLU A 22 13.25 6.96 -2.93
CA GLU A 22 12.58 8.13 -2.39
C GLU A 22 13.54 8.98 -1.57
N LEU A 23 13.46 10.30 -1.76
CA LEU A 23 14.01 11.26 -0.80
C LEU A 23 12.87 11.67 0.13
N ILE A 24 13.00 11.33 1.40
CA ILE A 24 12.06 11.72 2.44
C ILE A 24 12.65 12.90 3.19
N GLU A 25 11.90 13.99 3.32
CA GLU A 25 12.34 15.20 4.03
C GLU A 25 11.67 15.37 5.41
N ALA A 26 10.55 14.67 5.62
CA ALA A 26 9.79 14.73 6.85
C ALA A 26 9.01 13.44 7.06
N PHE A 27 8.77 13.15 8.33
CA PHE A 27 7.99 12.01 8.79
C PHE A 27 6.85 12.48 9.69
N TYR A 28 5.91 11.57 9.93
CA TYR A 28 4.88 11.69 10.94
C TYR A 28 5.15 10.70 12.05
N ARG A 29 4.82 11.08 13.28
CA ARG A 29 4.58 10.14 14.38
C ARG A 29 3.21 10.39 14.97
N LEU A 30 2.57 9.33 15.45
CA LEU A 30 1.31 9.46 16.18
C LEU A 30 1.62 9.79 17.65
N GLN A 31 1.15 10.92 18.13
CA GLN A 31 1.30 11.35 19.53
C GLN A 31 -0.03 11.92 20.02
N ASP A 32 -0.55 11.38 21.13
CA ASP A 32 -1.83 11.79 21.73
C ASP A 32 -3.01 11.82 20.73
N GLY A 33 -3.04 10.84 19.82
CA GLY A 33 -4.06 10.73 18.77
C GLY A 33 -3.90 11.72 17.62
N GLN A 34 -2.82 12.48 17.57
CA GLN A 34 -2.54 13.48 16.54
C GLN A 34 -1.27 13.14 15.75
N LEU A 35 -1.30 13.40 14.44
CA LEU A 35 -0.13 13.26 13.58
C LEU A 35 0.77 14.48 13.76
N LEU A 36 1.94 14.26 14.38
CA LEU A 36 2.97 15.28 14.50
C LEU A 36 3.98 15.12 13.36
N CYS A 37 4.05 16.12 12.48
CA CYS A 37 5.07 16.18 11.44
C CYS A 37 6.39 16.68 12.00
N TYR A 38 7.49 16.01 11.68
CA TYR A 38 8.84 16.45 12.06
C TYR A 38 9.82 16.29 10.90
N PRO A 39 10.81 17.20 10.78
CA PRO A 39 11.81 17.13 9.73
C PRO A 39 12.84 16.04 10.05
N GLN A 40 13.06 15.14 9.10
CA GLN A 40 14.11 14.14 9.12
C GLN A 40 14.38 13.72 7.69
N ARG A 41 15.66 13.79 7.29
CA ARG A 41 16.06 13.48 5.91
C ARG A 41 16.53 12.05 5.79
N GLU A 42 15.90 11.29 4.91
CA GLU A 42 16.32 9.93 4.55
C GLU A 42 16.35 9.74 3.04
N VAL A 43 17.33 8.97 2.58
CA VAL A 43 17.47 8.58 1.17
C VAL A 43 17.23 7.09 1.07
N VAL A 44 16.05 6.72 0.59
CA VAL A 44 15.71 5.34 0.25
C VAL A 44 16.20 5.09 -1.17
N THR A 45 17.14 4.16 -1.33
CA THR A 45 17.75 3.85 -2.64
C THR A 45 17.05 2.71 -3.38
N GLY A 46 16.09 2.05 -2.74
CA GLY A 46 15.39 0.89 -3.29
C GLY A 46 14.87 -0.03 -2.20
N TRP A 47 14.67 -1.31 -2.54
CA TRP A 47 14.32 -2.35 -1.58
C TRP A 47 15.53 -2.67 -0.68
N PRO A 48 15.36 -2.70 0.65
CA PRO A 48 16.35 -3.29 1.54
C PRO A 48 16.66 -4.75 1.16
N PRO A 49 17.90 -5.22 1.41
CA PRO A 49 18.28 -6.59 1.07
C PRO A 49 17.33 -7.63 1.67
N GLY A 50 16.73 -8.48 0.83
CA GLY A 50 15.82 -9.55 1.24
C GLY A 50 14.36 -9.13 1.45
N GLU A 51 14.04 -7.84 1.51
CA GLU A 51 12.66 -7.36 1.72
C GLU A 51 11.78 -7.68 0.51
N ALA A 52 12.28 -7.47 -0.71
CA ALA A 52 11.51 -7.78 -1.93
C ALA A 52 11.21 -9.28 -2.07
N GLU A 53 12.14 -10.16 -1.67
CA GLU A 53 11.94 -11.60 -1.65
C GLU A 53 10.94 -12.02 -0.57
N HIS A 54 11.01 -11.40 0.62
CA HIS A 54 10.05 -11.63 1.70
C HIS A 54 8.63 -11.20 1.29
N ASP A 55 8.50 -9.98 0.77
CA ASP A 55 7.22 -9.45 0.28
C ASP A 55 6.65 -10.32 -0.83
N ALA A 56 7.48 -10.80 -1.77
CA ALA A 56 7.04 -11.71 -2.81
C ALA A 56 6.39 -12.98 -2.23
N GLN A 57 6.93 -13.56 -1.15
CA GLN A 57 6.33 -14.71 -0.48
C GLN A 57 4.98 -14.37 0.16
N VAL A 58 4.90 -13.23 0.87
CA VAL A 58 3.66 -12.75 1.50
C VAL A 58 2.57 -12.48 0.46
N LEU A 59 2.93 -11.83 -0.65
CA LEU A 59 2.01 -11.50 -1.75
C LEU A 59 1.63 -12.73 -2.57
N GLN A 60 2.51 -13.72 -2.69
CA GLN A 60 2.19 -15.02 -3.28
C GLN A 60 1.15 -15.77 -2.44
N ALA A 61 1.35 -15.84 -1.13
CA ALA A 61 0.36 -16.40 -0.23
C ALA A 61 -0.97 -15.63 -0.34
N CYS A 62 -0.91 -14.31 -0.54
CA CYS A 62 -2.08 -13.45 -0.77
C CYS A 62 -2.86 -13.84 -2.01
N GLY A 63 -2.18 -13.99 -3.15
CA GLY A 63 -2.82 -14.45 -4.38
C GLY A 63 -3.42 -15.85 -4.25
N GLN A 64 -2.70 -16.78 -3.61
CA GLN A 64 -3.16 -18.17 -3.44
C GLN A 64 -4.44 -18.30 -2.63
N ARG A 65 -4.65 -17.43 -1.63
CA ARG A 65 -5.89 -17.40 -0.84
C ARG A 65 -7.02 -16.58 -1.48
N GLY A 66 -6.81 -16.02 -2.67
CA GLY A 66 -7.83 -15.25 -3.41
C GLY A 66 -7.74 -13.74 -3.25
N GLY A 67 -6.61 -13.21 -2.79
CA GLY A 67 -6.30 -11.79 -2.86
C GLY A 67 -6.19 -11.31 -4.31
N TRP A 68 -6.42 -10.01 -4.51
CA TRP A 68 -6.36 -9.38 -5.82
C TRP A 68 -5.02 -8.70 -6.01
N LEU A 69 -4.32 -9.07 -7.09
CA LEU A 69 -3.04 -8.49 -7.47
C LEU A 69 -3.19 -7.85 -8.85
N TYR A 70 -2.79 -6.60 -8.99
CA TYR A 70 -2.94 -5.85 -10.23
C TYR A 70 -1.70 -5.01 -10.51
N GLY A 71 -1.27 -5.00 -11.77
CA GLY A 71 -0.01 -4.37 -12.17
C GLY A 71 -0.13 -3.50 -13.40
N VAL A 72 0.78 -2.54 -13.47
CA VAL A 72 1.00 -1.62 -14.59
C VAL A 72 2.37 -1.92 -15.16
N PHE A 73 2.42 -2.20 -16.45
CA PHE A 73 3.63 -2.52 -17.20
C PHE A 73 3.94 -1.39 -18.17
N ASP A 74 5.23 -1.06 -18.29
CA ASP A 74 5.75 -0.40 -19.48
C ASP A 74 6.57 -1.44 -20.25
N GLU A 75 6.06 -1.82 -21.43
CA GLU A 75 6.51 -3.00 -22.18
C GLU A 75 6.49 -4.28 -21.32
N HIS A 76 7.67 -4.80 -20.97
CA HIS A 76 7.82 -6.03 -20.16
C HIS A 76 8.13 -5.74 -18.70
N ARG A 77 8.34 -4.47 -18.31
CA ARG A 77 8.74 -4.09 -16.96
C ARG A 77 7.52 -3.72 -16.12
N LEU A 78 7.37 -4.37 -14.96
CA LEU A 78 6.39 -3.96 -13.95
C LEU A 78 6.85 -2.63 -13.31
N VAL A 79 6.06 -1.58 -13.49
CA VAL A 79 6.41 -0.22 -13.03
C VAL A 79 5.55 0.26 -11.86
N ALA A 80 4.37 -0.31 -11.67
CA ALA A 80 3.54 -0.08 -10.51
C ALA A 80 2.63 -1.29 -10.24
N ALA A 81 2.21 -1.46 -8.99
CA ALA A 81 1.25 -2.50 -8.64
C ALA A 81 0.45 -2.15 -7.38
N ALA A 82 -0.71 -2.78 -7.25
CA ALA A 82 -1.55 -2.78 -6.07
C ALA A 82 -1.97 -4.20 -5.70
N VAL A 83 -2.04 -4.49 -4.40
CA VAL A 83 -2.51 -5.77 -3.87
C VAL A 83 -3.52 -5.57 -2.75
N VAL A 84 -4.68 -6.23 -2.86
CA VAL A 84 -5.73 -6.23 -1.84
C VAL A 84 -5.92 -7.65 -1.32
N ASP A 85 -5.85 -7.82 -0.01
CA ASP A 85 -6.09 -9.11 0.63
C ASP A 85 -7.59 -9.45 0.69
N CYS A 86 -7.90 -10.74 0.63
CA CYS A 86 -9.26 -11.27 0.77
C CYS A 86 -9.67 -11.51 2.23
N LEU A 87 -8.73 -11.43 3.19
CA LEU A 87 -9.03 -11.54 4.62
C LEU A 87 -9.80 -10.31 5.13
N VAL A 88 -10.67 -10.51 6.13
CA VAL A 88 -11.43 -9.42 6.76
C VAL A 88 -10.64 -8.88 7.94
N ILE A 89 -10.54 -7.56 8.04
CA ILE A 89 -10.06 -6.86 9.24
C ILE A 89 -11.25 -6.14 9.87
N HIS A 90 -11.53 -6.42 11.14
CA HIS A 90 -12.57 -5.72 11.88
C HIS A 90 -11.96 -4.52 12.61
N SER A 91 -12.17 -3.30 12.08
CA SER A 91 -11.69 -2.07 12.71
C SER A 91 -12.57 -0.88 12.33
N ALA A 92 -12.58 0.18 13.13
CA ALA A 92 -13.45 1.35 12.97
C ALA A 92 -14.96 1.02 12.82
N GLY A 93 -15.40 -0.11 13.38
CA GLY A 93 -16.78 -0.61 13.22
C GLY A 93 -17.11 -1.08 11.80
N LEU A 94 -16.09 -1.46 11.01
CA LEU A 94 -16.19 -1.89 9.62
C LEU A 94 -15.51 -3.23 9.37
N GLN A 95 -15.94 -3.90 8.31
CA GLN A 95 -15.26 -5.04 7.68
C GLN A 95 -14.32 -4.52 6.57
N LEU A 96 -13.06 -4.30 6.91
CA LEU A 96 -12.06 -3.74 6.01
C LEU A 96 -11.32 -4.85 5.22
N ARG A 97 -10.84 -4.51 4.02
CA ARG A 97 -9.83 -5.29 3.28
C ARG A 97 -8.49 -4.57 3.34
N GLN A 98 -7.39 -5.29 3.52
CA GLN A 98 -6.07 -4.66 3.57
C GLN A 98 -5.57 -4.33 2.16
N LEU A 99 -5.14 -3.08 1.93
CA LEU A 99 -4.23 -2.73 0.84
C LEU A 99 -2.82 -3.14 1.28
N LYS A 100 -2.39 -4.35 0.90
CA LYS A 100 -1.10 -4.93 1.31
C LYS A 100 0.10 -4.36 0.57
N PHE A 101 -0.12 -3.84 -0.63
CA PHE A 101 0.95 -3.32 -1.47
C PHE A 101 0.39 -2.24 -2.36
N LEU A 102 1.05 -1.08 -2.42
CA LEU A 102 0.82 -0.07 -3.44
C LEU A 102 2.13 0.67 -3.69
N HIS A 103 2.80 0.32 -4.79
CA HIS A 103 4.05 0.98 -5.17
C HIS A 103 3.99 1.46 -6.61
N VAL A 104 4.61 2.61 -6.83
CA VAL A 104 4.84 3.20 -8.16
C VAL A 104 6.33 3.52 -8.26
N SER A 105 6.96 3.05 -9.31
CA SER A 105 8.37 3.31 -9.61
C SER A 105 8.63 4.81 -9.64
N GLN A 106 9.75 5.26 -9.09
CA GLN A 106 10.13 6.67 -8.93
C GLN A 106 9.91 7.48 -10.22
N ALA A 107 10.38 6.97 -11.36
CA ALA A 107 10.25 7.63 -12.67
C ALA A 107 8.80 7.81 -13.17
N TYR A 108 7.84 7.10 -12.58
CA TYR A 108 6.42 7.07 -12.97
C TYR A 108 5.51 7.78 -11.94
N ARG A 109 6.06 8.27 -10.83
CA ARG A 109 5.32 9.08 -9.85
C ARG A 109 4.92 10.44 -10.44
N GLY A 110 3.91 11.08 -9.84
CA GLY A 110 3.38 12.36 -10.32
C GLY A 110 2.49 12.27 -11.57
N ARG A 111 2.22 11.07 -12.08
CA ARG A 111 1.40 10.82 -13.30
C ARG A 111 0.00 10.26 -13.00
N GLY A 112 -0.44 10.30 -11.74
CA GLY A 112 -1.76 9.79 -11.31
C GLY A 112 -1.87 8.27 -11.14
N LEU A 113 -0.82 7.49 -11.43
CA LEU A 113 -0.87 6.02 -11.32
C LEU A 113 -1.22 5.51 -9.92
N GLY A 114 -0.64 6.10 -8.87
CA GLY A 114 -0.94 5.71 -7.49
C GLY A 114 -2.40 5.93 -7.12
N GLN A 115 -2.96 7.09 -7.47
CA GLN A 115 -4.38 7.40 -7.26
C GLN A 115 -5.29 6.43 -8.02
N ARG A 116 -4.95 6.13 -9.28
CA ARG A 116 -5.75 5.24 -10.10
C ARG A 116 -5.71 3.79 -9.59
N LEU A 117 -4.54 3.29 -9.21
CA LEU A 117 -4.39 1.97 -8.59
C LEU A 117 -5.11 1.87 -7.25
N PHE A 118 -5.05 2.92 -6.43
CA PHE A 118 -5.80 2.98 -5.17
C PHE A 118 -7.33 2.94 -5.40
N GLY A 119 -7.83 3.64 -6.43
CA GLY A 119 -9.24 3.57 -6.83
C GLY A 119 -9.67 2.16 -7.24
N LEU A 120 -8.84 1.47 -8.05
CA LEU A 120 -9.09 0.07 -8.43
C LEU A 120 -9.08 -0.86 -7.21
N ALA A 121 -8.16 -0.64 -6.28
CA ALA A 121 -8.10 -1.39 -5.02
C ALA A 121 -9.37 -1.17 -4.16
N ALA A 122 -9.87 0.07 -4.09
CA ALA A 122 -11.09 0.41 -3.36
C ALA A 122 -12.32 -0.26 -3.99
N GLU A 123 -12.45 -0.22 -5.32
CA GLU A 123 -13.49 -0.96 -6.04
C GLU A 123 -13.41 -2.47 -5.78
N GLN A 124 -12.21 -3.01 -5.80
CA GLN A 124 -12.00 -4.43 -5.56
C GLN A 124 -12.36 -4.83 -4.12
N ALA A 125 -12.00 -4.02 -3.12
CA ALA A 125 -12.39 -4.24 -1.74
C ALA A 125 -13.93 -4.29 -1.60
N ARG A 126 -14.65 -3.38 -2.28
CA ARG A 126 -16.13 -3.41 -2.34
C ARG A 126 -16.65 -4.70 -2.98
N ARG A 127 -16.05 -5.15 -4.10
CA ARG A 127 -16.43 -6.42 -4.76
C ARG A 127 -16.19 -7.64 -3.87
N MET A 128 -15.21 -7.57 -2.97
CA MET A 128 -14.95 -8.59 -1.95
C MET A 128 -15.89 -8.47 -0.73
N GLY A 129 -16.91 -7.60 -0.78
CA GLY A 129 -17.83 -7.36 0.33
C GLY A 129 -17.24 -6.56 1.50
N GLY A 130 -16.11 -5.87 1.27
CA GLY A 130 -15.53 -4.98 2.27
C GLY A 130 -16.26 -3.63 2.33
N GLU A 131 -16.40 -3.11 3.53
CA GLU A 131 -16.95 -1.78 3.84
C GLU A 131 -15.87 -0.69 3.85
N GLY A 132 -14.61 -1.08 3.62
CA GLY A 132 -13.48 -0.17 3.61
C GLY A 132 -12.16 -0.80 3.17
N LEU A 133 -11.15 0.05 2.99
CA LEU A 133 -9.75 -0.35 2.87
C LEU A 133 -8.99 -0.01 4.14
N TYR A 134 -8.17 -0.94 4.62
CA TYR A 134 -7.17 -0.72 5.65
C TYR A 134 -5.81 -0.47 4.98
N VAL A 135 -5.05 0.50 5.48
CA VAL A 135 -3.72 0.87 4.98
C VAL A 135 -2.75 0.98 6.14
N SER A 136 -1.67 0.21 6.13
CA SER A 136 -0.46 0.53 6.90
C SER A 136 0.41 1.42 6.04
N ALA A 137 0.65 2.66 6.46
CA ALA A 137 1.44 3.61 5.70
C ALA A 137 2.79 3.83 6.40
N THR A 138 3.88 3.63 5.67
CA THR A 138 5.21 4.10 6.09
C THR A 138 5.08 5.56 6.56
N PRO A 139 5.66 5.93 7.71
CA PRO A 139 5.43 7.23 8.34
C PRO A 139 6.05 8.42 7.58
N SER A 140 6.47 8.26 6.32
CA SER A 140 6.93 9.36 5.50
C SER A 140 5.79 10.34 5.21
N ARG A 141 6.10 11.63 5.22
CA ARG A 141 5.10 12.67 4.93
C ARG A 141 4.44 12.46 3.57
N ASN A 142 5.21 12.09 2.55
CA ASN A 142 4.71 11.85 1.19
C ASN A 142 3.65 10.74 1.16
N THR A 143 3.90 9.62 1.83
CA THR A 143 2.99 8.46 1.86
C THR A 143 1.73 8.76 2.66
N VAL A 144 1.87 9.32 3.87
CA VAL A 144 0.71 9.66 4.71
C VAL A 144 -0.15 10.74 4.06
N ASP A 145 0.46 11.82 3.53
CA ASP A 145 -0.28 12.89 2.84
C ASP A 145 -0.92 12.38 1.53
N PHE A 146 -0.33 11.38 0.87
CA PHE A 146 -0.95 10.73 -0.29
C PHE A 146 -2.27 10.06 0.10
N TYR A 147 -2.28 9.18 1.10
CA TYR A 147 -3.49 8.49 1.53
C TYR A 147 -4.53 9.44 2.13
N ARG A 148 -4.12 10.42 2.94
CA ARG A 148 -5.05 11.43 3.50
C ARG A 148 -5.75 12.25 2.42
N ARG A 149 -5.06 12.62 1.34
CA ARG A 149 -5.67 13.31 0.19
C ARG A 149 -6.67 12.44 -0.58
N LEU A 150 -6.56 11.12 -0.47
CA LEU A 150 -7.50 10.16 -1.06
C LEU A 150 -8.71 9.90 -0.14
N GLY A 151 -8.81 10.60 0.99
CA GLY A 151 -9.91 10.47 1.94
C GLY A 151 -9.66 9.42 3.03
N CYS A 152 -8.44 8.89 3.15
CA CYS A 152 -8.13 8.00 4.27
C CYS A 152 -8.07 8.78 5.58
N GLU A 153 -8.68 8.19 6.60
CA GLU A 153 -8.74 8.70 7.96
C GLU A 153 -7.82 7.87 8.87
N LEU A 154 -7.36 8.46 9.97
CA LEU A 154 -6.55 7.77 10.96
C LEU A 154 -7.39 6.71 11.70
N LEU A 155 -6.83 5.51 11.87
CA LEU A 155 -7.41 4.52 12.77
C LEU A 155 -7.03 4.83 14.22
N SER A 156 -8.02 5.10 15.06
CA SER A 156 -7.81 5.28 16.50
C SER A 156 -7.43 3.97 17.21
N ALA A 157 -7.85 2.83 16.65
CA ALA A 157 -7.54 1.50 17.14
C ALA A 157 -7.14 0.61 15.95
N PRO A 158 -5.83 0.58 15.60
CA PRO A 158 -5.32 -0.30 14.56
C PRO A 158 -5.60 -1.77 14.87
N ASP A 159 -5.63 -2.60 13.82
CA ASP A 159 -5.58 -4.06 13.99
C ASP A 159 -4.35 -4.47 14.82
N PRO A 160 -4.51 -5.26 15.91
CA PRO A 160 -3.40 -5.59 16.80
C PRO A 160 -2.27 -6.38 16.14
N GLU A 161 -2.58 -7.26 15.17
CA GLU A 161 -1.56 -8.06 14.51
C GLU A 161 -0.74 -7.22 13.55
N LEU A 162 -1.40 -6.38 12.75
CA LEU A 162 -0.72 -5.44 11.84
C LEU A 162 0.09 -4.41 12.62
N HIS A 163 -0.45 -3.88 13.72
CA HIS A 163 0.30 -2.95 14.56
C HIS A 163 1.55 -3.60 15.18
N ARG A 164 1.48 -4.88 15.56
CA ARG A 164 2.66 -5.60 16.05
C ARG A 164 3.70 -5.85 14.96
N LEU A 165 3.26 -6.06 13.71
CA LEU A 165 4.15 -6.26 12.57
C LEU A 165 4.80 -4.95 12.11
N GLU A 166 4.05 -3.86 12.15
CA GLU A 166 4.43 -2.55 11.61
C GLU A 166 4.19 -1.44 12.67
N PRO A 167 4.90 -1.47 13.82
CA PRO A 167 4.58 -0.60 14.96
C PRO A 167 4.82 0.90 14.69
N GLU A 168 5.69 1.22 13.74
CA GLU A 168 6.03 2.59 13.36
C GLU A 168 5.12 3.12 12.23
N ASP A 169 4.30 2.27 11.61
CA ASP A 169 3.41 2.68 10.53
C ASP A 169 2.23 3.51 11.03
N ILE A 170 1.80 4.44 10.19
CA ILE A 170 0.57 5.19 10.40
C ILE A 170 -0.57 4.37 9.80
N HIS A 171 -1.38 3.77 10.66
CA HIS A 171 -2.52 2.96 10.23
C HIS A 171 -3.73 3.85 9.91
N LEU A 172 -4.21 3.73 8.68
CA LEU A 172 -5.30 4.52 8.12
C LEU A 172 -6.40 3.60 7.58
N TYR A 173 -7.58 4.16 7.34
CA TYR A 173 -8.64 3.47 6.63
C TYR A 173 -9.40 4.39 5.70
N LEU A 174 -9.94 3.84 4.62
CA LEU A 174 -10.93 4.50 3.76
C LEU A 174 -12.26 3.77 3.94
N ARG A 175 -13.31 4.48 4.33
CA ARG A 175 -14.68 3.96 4.28
C ARG A 175 -15.18 3.92 2.83
N LEU A 176 -15.74 2.80 2.42
CA LEU A 176 -16.38 2.65 1.13
C LEU A 176 -17.89 2.82 1.32
N ALA A 177 -18.48 3.79 0.63
CA ALA A 177 -19.93 3.92 0.51
C ALA A 177 -20.51 2.84 -0.43
#